data_AF-A0A7C6EIB3-F1
#
_entry.id   AF-A0A7C6EIB3-F1
#
_cell.length_a   1.000
_cell.length_b   1.000
_cell.length_c   1.000
_cell.angle_alpha   90.00
_cell.angle_beta   90.00
_cell.angle_gamma   90.00
#
_symmetry.space_group_name_H-M   'P 1'
#
loop_
_entity.id
_entity.type
_entity.pdbx_description
1 polymer ?
#
loop_
_entity_poly.entity_id
_entity_poly.type
_entity_poly.pdbx_seq_one_letter_code
_entity_poly.pdbx_strand_id
1 'polypeptide(L)' 'MGLRVCKNRGIVHLYTVSRSLEKASRAVVDRVAELKHVVEIEFSRKVMEVAPRRSIFALDLRKVE' A
#
# COMPACT_ATOMS: atom_id res chain seq x y z
N MET A 1 -5.18 -5.32 7.40
CA MET A 1 -3.88 -5.23 6.72
C MET A 1 -2.91 -6.17 7.40
N GLY A 2 -2.09 -6.90 6.64
CA GLY A 2 -1.14 -7.92 7.15
C GLY A 2 0.00 -7.39 8.02
N LEU A 3 0.07 -6.08 8.29
CA LEU A 3 1.15 -5.44 9.05
C LEU A 3 1.25 -5.90 10.52
N ARG A 4 0.13 -6.27 11.15
CA ARG A 4 0.10 -6.76 12.54
C ARG A 4 0.87 -8.06 12.73
N VAL A 5 0.87 -8.93 11.73
CA VAL A 5 1.53 -10.23 11.74
C VAL A 5 2.86 -10.21 10.95
N CYS A 6 3.18 -9.08 10.32
CA CYS A 6 4.41 -8.90 9.59
C CYS A 6 5.58 -8.65 10.56
N LYS A 7 6.64 -9.44 10.41
CA LYS A 7 7.89 -9.25 11.15
C LYS A 7 8.55 -7.92 10.76
N ASN A 8 9.43 -7.42 11.61
CA ASN A 8 10.20 -6.21 11.34
C ASN A 8 11.05 -6.43 10.09
N ARG A 9 11.13 -5.42 9.23
CA ARG A 9 11.73 -5.49 7.88
C ARG A 9 11.03 -6.44 6.91
N GLY A 10 9.87 -6.99 7.27
CA GLY A 10 9.04 -7.78 6.36
C GLY A 10 8.33 -6.92 5.33
N ILE A 11 8.06 -7.50 4.16
CA ILE A 11 7.36 -6.86 3.05
C ILE A 11 5.91 -7.32 3.04
N VAL A 12 4.99 -6.37 2.90
CA VAL A 12 3.56 -6.62 2.66
C VAL A 12 3.22 -6.15 1.26
N HIS A 13 2.78 -7.08 0.42
CA HIS A 13 2.22 -6.78 -0.90
C HIS A 13 0.76 -6.38 -0.75
N LEU A 14 0.46 -5.10 -0.97
CA LEU A 14 -0.87 -4.54 -0.87
C LEU A 14 -1.44 -4.23 -2.25
N TYR A 15 -2.65 -4.74 -2.53
CA TYR A 15 -3.43 -4.38 -3.70
C TYR A 15 -4.58 -3.48 -3.30
N THR A 16 -4.76 -2.38 -4.02
CA THR A 16 -5.85 -1.42 -3.76
C THR A 16 -6.40 -0.86 -5.06
N VAL A 17 -7.68 -0.48 -5.06
CA VAL A 17 -8.32 0.18 -6.20
C VAL A 17 -8.36 1.67 -5.95
N SER A 18 -7.77 2.44 -6.86
CA SER A 18 -7.74 3.91 -6.76
C SER A 18 -7.88 4.55 -8.14
N ARG A 19 -8.02 5.89 -8.15
CA ARG A 19 -8.01 6.70 -9.38
C ARG A 19 -6.61 7.06 -9.85
N SER A 20 -5.63 7.06 -8.95
CA SER A 20 -4.22 7.34 -9.25
C SER A 20 -3.33 6.68 -8.21
N LEU A 21 -2.06 6.49 -8.58
CA LEU A 21 -1.05 5.95 -7.69
C LEU A 21 -0.85 6.87 -6.47
N GLU A 22 -0.74 8.18 -6.68
CA GLU A 22 -0.58 9.16 -5.60
C GLU A 22 -1.72 9.13 -4.56
N LYS A 23 -2.97 8.92 -5.01
CA LYS A 23 -4.11 8.74 -4.10
C LYS A 23 -4.05 7.40 -3.37
N ALA A 24 -3.62 6.34 -4.05
CA ALA A 24 -3.43 5.03 -3.42
C ALA A 24 -2.35 5.11 -2.33
N SER A 25 -1.18 5.68 -2.64
CA SER A 25 -0.07 5.81 -1.69
C SER A 25 -0.46 6.65 -0.46
N ARG A 26 -1.11 7.81 -0.65
CA ARG A 26 -1.59 8.63 0.48
C ARG A 26 -2.57 7.86 1.38
N ALA A 27 -3.59 7.24 0.79
CA ALA A 27 -4.55 6.46 1.56
C ALA A 27 -3.91 5.30 2.33
N VAL A 28 -2.86 4.68 1.77
CA VAL A 28 -2.10 3.62 2.44
C VAL A 28 -1.28 4.18 3.60
N VAL A 29 -0.57 5.29 3.40
CA VAL A 29 0.21 5.96 4.46
C VAL A 29 -0.70 6.39 5.61
N ASP A 30 -1.83 7.03 5.32
CA ASP A 30 -2.81 7.44 6.33
C ASP A 30 -3.30 6.22 7.12
N ARG A 31 -3.66 5.13 6.43
CA ARG A 31 -4.12 3.90 7.06
C ARG A 31 -3.05 3.21 7.90
N VAL A 32 -1.79 3.26 7.47
CA VAL A 32 -0.66 2.72 8.23
C VAL A 32 -0.44 3.52 9.52
N ALA A 33 -0.52 4.84 9.43
CA ALA A 33 -0.39 5.74 10.58
C ALA A 33 -1.52 5.52 11.61
N GLU A 34 -2.77 5.36 11.15
CA GLU A 34 -3.91 4.99 12.03
C GLU A 34 -3.67 3.67 12.78
N LEU A 35 -2.96 2.73 12.16
CA LEU A 35 -2.62 1.43 12.75
C LEU A 35 -1.36 1.49 13.63
N LYS A 36 -0.77 2.67 13.82
CA LYS A 36 0.45 2.90 14.60
C LYS A 36 1.63 2.04 14.13
N HIS A 37 1.74 1.84 12.82
CA HIS A 37 2.88 1.19 12.19
C HIS A 37 3.69 2.21 11.40
N VAL A 38 4.97 1.90 11.16
CA VAL A 38 5.85 2.69 10.29
C VAL A 38 6.25 1.81 9.11
N VAL A 39 6.01 2.29 7.89
CA VAL A 39 6.36 1.57 6.67
C VAL A 39 7.03 2.48 5.64
N GLU A 40 7.86 1.90 4.79
CA GLU A 40 8.36 2.49 3.56
C GLU A 40 7.64 1.87 2.37
N ILE A 41 7.27 2.67 1.37
CA ILE A 41 6.78 2.15 0.09
C ILE A 41 8.00 1.91 -0.79
N GLU A 42 8.45 0.66 -0.90
CA GLU A 42 9.61 0.30 -1.72
C GLU A 42 9.31 0.38 -3.21
N PHE A 43 8.13 -0.11 -3.58
CA PHE A 43 7.74 -0.25 -4.96
C PHE A 43 6.25 0.01 -5.10
N SER A 44 5.89 0.61 -6.22
CA SER A 44 4.49 0.81 -6.54
C SER A 44 4.26 0.81 -8.04
N ARG A 45 3.14 0.22 -8.47
CA ARG A 45 2.78 0.13 -9.90
C ARG A 45 1.27 0.10 -10.11
N LYS A 46 0.84 0.61 -11.27
CA LYS A 46 -0.48 0.31 -11.83
C LYS A 46 -0.46 -1.11 -12.39
N VAL A 47 -1.38 -1.96 -11.96
CA VAL A 47 -1.48 -3.36 -12.43
C VAL A 47 -2.40 -3.43 -13.63
N MET A 48 -3.65 -2.97 -13.48
CA MET A 48 -4.64 -2.96 -14.55
C MET A 48 -5.78 -1.99 -14.25
N GLU A 49 -6.48 -1.55 -15.29
CA GLU A 49 -7.74 -0.83 -15.16
C GLU A 49 -8.88 -1.83 -14.89
N VAL A 50 -9.70 -1.56 -13.88
CA VAL A 50 -10.81 -2.44 -13.46
C VAL A 50 -12.19 -1.83 -13.65
N ALA A 51 -12.25 -0.50 -13.78
CA ALA A 51 -13.45 0.25 -14.14
C ALA A 51 -13.01 1.61 -14.69
N PRO A 52 -13.88 2.37 -15.38
CA PRO A 52 -13.52 3.67 -15.93
C PRO A 52 -12.87 4.58 -14.90
N ARG A 53 -11.63 4.99 -15.16
CA ARG A 53 -10.82 5.86 -14.26
C ARG A 53 -10.51 5.23 -12.89
N ARG A 54 -10.59 3.90 -12.75
CA ARG A 54 -10.17 3.16 -11.56
C ARG A 54 -9.26 2.01 -11.94
N SER A 55 -8.12 1.92 -11.26
CA SER A 55 -7.13 0.89 -11.51
C SER A 55 -6.74 0.20 -10.21
N ILE A 56 -6.37 -1.07 -10.31
CA ILE A 56 -5.66 -1.75 -9.25
C ILE A 56 -4.23 -1.24 -9.25
N PHE A 57 -3.75 -0.84 -8.07
CA PHE A 57 -2.37 -0.52 -7.78
C PHE A 57 -1.81 -1.57 -6.81
N ALA A 58 -0.59 -2.02 -7.08
CA ALA A 58 0.18 -2.82 -6.15
C ALA A 58 1.21 -1.92 -5.46
N LEU A 59 1.29 -2.01 -4.14
CA LEU A 59 2.26 -1.31 -3.29
C LEU A 59 2.97 -2.32 -2.40
N ASP A 60 4.30 -2.30 -2.44
CA ASP A 60 5.13 -3.13 -1.58
C ASP A 60 5.58 -2.30 -0.38
N LEU A 61 5.08 -2.68 0.79
CA LEU A 61 5.29 -1.95 2.05
C LEU A 61 6.31 -2.68 2.90
N ARG A 62 7.46 -2.06 3.16
CA ARG A 62 8.44 -2.56 4.11
C ARG A 62 8.11 -2.04 5.50
N LYS A 63 7.86 -2.94 6.45
CA LYS A 63 7.71 -2.56 7.86
C LYS A 63 9.08 -2.15 8.44
N VAL A 64 9.19 -0.94 8.97
CA VAL A 64 10.45 -0.46 9.55
C VAL A 64 10.63 -1.02 10.96
N GLU A 65 9.56 -0.96 11.78
CA GLU A 65 9.53 -1.35 13.21
C GLU A 65 8.26 -2.12 13.57
#